data_AF-A0A7K6UZX1-F1
#
_entry.id   AF-A0A7K6UZX1-F1
#
_cell.length_a   1.000
_cell.length_b   1.000
_cell.length_c   1.000
_cell.angle_alpha   90.00
_cell.angle_beta   90.00
_cell.angle_gamma   90.00
#
_symmetry.space_group_name_H-M   'P 1'
#
loop_
_entity.id
_entity.type
_entity.pdbx_description
1 polymer ?
#
loop_
_entity_poly.entity_id
_entity_poly.type
_entity_poly.pdbx_seq_one_letter_code
_entity_poly.pdbx_strand_id
1 'polypeptide(L)'
;MEVSHSLKERTIAENSLVILLQGLRGRLTTVELRDESAAAGRVTSVDAFMNVRLAEVTFRDRQGALDIRATIEEQLRAIHRVRFFGGRDKGRSEFPRARH
;
A
#
# COMPACT_ATOMS: atom_id res chain seq x y z
N MET A 1 -11.88 -5.27 20.40
CA MET A 1 -10.65 -5.33 19.58
C MET A 1 -10.82 -6.52 18.65
N GLU A 2 -10.95 -6.30 17.35
CA GLU A 2 -11.13 -7.42 16.41
C GLU A 2 -9.74 -7.97 16.08
N VAL A 3 -9.54 -9.26 16.33
CA VAL A 3 -8.26 -9.96 16.13
C VAL A 3 -8.36 -10.77 14.84
N SER A 4 -7.28 -10.81 14.04
CA SER A 4 -7.25 -11.62 12.80
C SER A 4 -7.72 -13.06 13.06
N HIS A 5 -8.44 -13.67 12.12
CA HIS A 5 -8.83 -15.08 12.21
C HIS A 5 -7.70 -16.05 11.83
N SER A 6 -6.59 -15.54 11.28
CA SER A 6 -5.42 -16.35 10.91
C SER A 6 -4.45 -16.48 12.08
N LEU A 7 -4.14 -17.71 12.48
CA LEU A 7 -3.11 -18.00 13.49
C LEU A 7 -1.76 -17.39 13.09
N LYS A 8 -1.39 -17.49 11.81
CA LYS A 8 -0.15 -16.90 11.29
C LYS A 8 -0.11 -15.39 11.49
N GLU A 9 -1.20 -14.69 11.18
CA GLU A 9 -1.25 -13.24 11.37
C GLU A 9 -1.21 -12.84 12.84
N ARG A 10 -1.86 -13.62 13.72
CA ARG A 10 -1.76 -13.41 15.18
C ARG A 10 -0.33 -13.53 15.67
N THR A 11 0.37 -14.59 15.27
CA THR A 11 1.77 -14.81 15.67
C THR A 11 2.69 -13.68 15.18
N ILE A 12 2.49 -13.17 13.95
CA ILE A 12 3.27 -12.04 13.45
C ILE A 12 2.95 -10.77 14.25
N ALA A 13 1.68 -10.49 14.49
CA ALA A 13 1.28 -9.32 15.27
C ALA A 13 1.84 -9.37 16.68
N GLU A 14 1.71 -10.51 17.37
CA GLU A 14 2.21 -10.74 18.73
C GLU A 14 3.72 -10.55 18.85
N ASN A 15 4.49 -11.00 17.86
CA ASN A 15 5.95 -10.98 17.89
C ASN A 15 6.59 -9.80 17.14
N SER A 16 5.82 -8.77 16.79
CA SER A 16 6.34 -7.60 16.09
C SER A 16 5.72 -6.30 16.61
N LEU A 17 6.28 -5.16 16.18
CA LEU A 17 5.75 -3.85 16.54
C LEU A 17 4.38 -3.54 15.91
N VAL A 18 3.88 -4.41 15.02
CA VAL A 18 2.55 -4.27 14.41
C VAL A 18 1.44 -4.22 15.46
N ILE A 19 1.60 -4.91 16.60
CA ILE A 19 0.61 -4.87 17.69
C ILE A 19 0.33 -3.46 18.20
N LEU A 20 1.34 -2.58 18.20
CA LEU A 20 1.19 -1.18 18.62
C LEU A 20 0.27 -0.43 17.67
N LEU A 21 0.46 -0.65 16.36
CA LEU A 21 -0.35 -0.03 15.31
C LEU A 21 -1.80 -0.55 15.32
N GLN A 22 -1.99 -1.84 15.57
CA GLN A 22 -3.33 -2.43 15.74
C GLN A 22 -4.08 -1.83 16.94
N GLY A 23 -3.34 -1.48 18.00
CA GLY A 23 -3.86 -0.73 19.15
C GLY A 23 -4.35 0.68 18.82
N LEU A 24 -4.00 1.25 17.66
CA LEU A 24 -4.45 2.58 17.22
C LEU A 24 -5.83 2.56 16.53
N ARG A 25 -6.47 1.40 16.36
CA ARG A 25 -7.80 1.30 15.74
C ARG A 25 -8.79 2.27 16.40
N GLY A 26 -9.49 3.05 15.56
CA GLY A 26 -10.44 4.08 15.96
C GLY A 26 -9.82 5.45 16.24
N ARG A 27 -8.49 5.56 16.35
CA ARG A 27 -7.80 6.83 16.58
C ARG A 27 -7.51 7.56 15.26
N LEU A 28 -7.50 8.90 15.34
CA LEU A 28 -6.98 9.75 14.28
C LEU A 28 -5.46 9.71 14.33
N THR A 29 -4.84 9.36 13.20
CA THR A 29 -3.40 9.16 13.08
C THR A 29 -2.94 9.71 11.74
N THR A 30 -1.72 10.26 11.72
CA THR A 30 -1.00 10.59 10.49
C THR A 30 -0.02 9.47 10.16
N VAL A 31 -0.11 8.93 8.95
CA VAL A 31 0.82 7.95 8.40
C VAL A 31 1.69 8.66 7.37
N GLU A 32 2.97 8.82 7.69
CA GLU A 32 3.97 9.28 6.72
C GLU A 32 4.44 8.10 5.87
N LEU A 33 4.41 8.29 4.56
CA LEU A 33 4.76 7.28 3.57
C LEU A 33 6.21 7.44 3.12
N ARG A 34 6.77 6.37 2.57
CA ARG A 34 8.18 6.32 2.14
C ARG A 34 8.53 7.36 1.08
N ASP A 35 7.56 7.78 0.28
CA ASP A 35 7.74 8.77 -0.79
C ASP A 35 7.49 10.21 -0.34
N GLU A 36 7.57 10.46 0.98
CA GLU A 36 7.40 11.76 1.65
C GLU A 36 5.97 12.33 1.56
N SER A 37 5.02 11.53 1.08
CA SER A 37 3.60 11.84 1.18
C SER A 37 3.05 11.49 2.57
N ALA A 38 1.90 12.05 2.94
CA ALA A 38 1.28 11.85 4.24
C ALA A 38 -0.23 11.61 4.13
N ALA A 39 -0.74 10.65 4.89
CA ALA A 39 -2.16 10.36 5.01
C ALA A 39 -2.62 10.54 6.46
N ALA A 40 -3.47 11.53 6.72
CA ALA A 40 -4.09 11.73 8.03
C ALA A 40 -5.52 11.21 7.99
N GLY A 41 -5.91 10.33 8.93
CA GLY A 41 -7.25 9.78 8.98
C GLY A 41 -7.47 8.86 10.18
N ARG A 42 -8.67 8.29 10.27
CA ARG A 42 -9.01 7.33 11.33
C ARG A 42 -8.55 5.94 10.98
N VAL A 43 -7.76 5.29 11.84
CA VAL A 43 -7.32 3.91 11.62
C VAL A 43 -8.50 2.96 11.76
N THR A 44 -8.82 2.21 10.71
CA THR A 44 -9.91 1.20 10.71
C THR A 44 -9.38 -0.22 10.91
N SER A 45 -8.25 -0.55 10.29
CA SER A 45 -7.55 -1.83 10.49
C SER A 45 -6.08 -1.71 10.11
N VAL A 46 -5.22 -2.50 10.77
CA VAL A 46 -3.83 -2.74 10.37
C VAL A 46 -3.60 -4.25 10.32
N ASP A 47 -3.13 -4.78 9.20
CA ASP A 47 -2.83 -6.21 9.08
C ASP A 47 -1.40 -6.56 9.56
N ALA A 48 -1.07 -7.85 9.52
CA ALA A 48 0.23 -8.37 9.94
C ALA A 48 1.43 -7.86 9.10
N PHE A 49 1.17 -7.24 7.94
CA PHE A 49 2.18 -6.73 7.01
C PHE A 49 2.24 -5.20 7.01
N MET A 50 1.62 -4.55 8.00
CA MET A 50 1.49 -3.09 8.10
C MET A 50 0.70 -2.45 6.95
N ASN A 51 -0.19 -3.18 6.27
CA ASN A 51 -1.17 -2.54 5.42
C ASN A 51 -2.19 -1.83 6.32
N VAL A 52 -2.20 -0.49 6.26
CA VAL A 52 -3.08 0.36 7.08
C VAL A 52 -4.30 0.76 6.25
N ARG A 53 -5.50 0.52 6.78
CA ARG A 53 -6.74 1.06 6.24
C ARG A 53 -7.17 2.27 7.07
N LEU A 54 -7.34 3.41 6.40
CA LEU A 54 -7.80 4.65 7.02
C LEU A 54 -9.22 5.02 6.50
N ALA A 55 -10.01 5.69 7.34
CA ALA A 55 -11.27 6.33 6.97
C ALA A 55 -11.18 7.85 7.16
N GLU A 56 -12.00 8.61 6.42
CA GLU A 56 -12.02 10.09 6.46
C GLU A 56 -10.62 10.68 6.26
N VAL A 57 -9.99 10.29 5.14
CA VAL A 57 -8.57 10.55 4.90
C VAL A 57 -8.36 11.90 4.24
N THR A 58 -7.42 12.67 4.78
CA THR A 58 -6.77 13.78 4.11
C THR A 58 -5.39 13.31 3.63
N PHE A 59 -5.18 13.29 2.32
CA PHE A 59 -3.89 12.94 1.72
C PHE A 59 -3.14 14.20 1.29
N ARG A 60 -1.84 14.24 1.58
CA ARG A 60 -0.89 15.25 1.13
C ARG A 60 0.19 14.56 0.32
N ASP A 61 0.46 15.05 -0.89
CA ASP A 61 1.62 14.59 -1.66
C ASP A 61 2.94 15.07 -1.03
N ARG A 62 4.07 14.71 -1.64
CA ARG A 62 5.41 15.09 -1.17
C ARG A 62 5.69 16.59 -1.23
N GLN A 63 4.89 17.33 -2.01
CA GLN A 63 4.96 18.79 -2.10
C GLN A 63 4.03 19.46 -1.07
N GLY A 64 3.29 18.67 -0.27
CA GLY A 64 2.33 19.15 0.71
C GLY A 64 0.98 19.53 0.13
N ALA A 65 0.74 19.29 -1.17
CA ALA A 65 -0.52 19.61 -1.82
C ALA A 65 -1.61 18.57 -1.49
N LEU A 66 -2.82 19.07 -1.25
CA LEU A 66 -4.00 18.26 -1.00
C LEU A 66 -4.63 17.85 -2.34
N ASP A 67 -4.25 16.70 -2.88
CA ASP A 67 -4.91 16.16 -4.08
C ASP A 67 -5.16 14.66 -3.99
N ILE A 68 -6.25 14.32 -3.29
CA ILE A 68 -6.73 12.93 -3.14
C ILE A 68 -7.04 12.32 -4.51
N ARG A 69 -7.61 13.10 -5.45
CA ARG A 69 -8.05 12.57 -6.74
C ARG A 69 -6.87 12.28 -7.65
N ALA A 70 -5.97 13.25 -7.84
CA ALA A 70 -4.79 13.04 -8.69
C ALA A 70 -3.91 11.92 -8.15
N THR A 71 -3.78 11.82 -6.82
CA THR A 71 -3.02 10.73 -6.17
C THR A 71 -3.65 9.37 -6.45
N ILE A 72 -4.98 9.23 -6.33
CA ILE A 72 -5.69 7.99 -6.67
C ILE A 72 -5.50 7.66 -8.16
N GLU A 73 -5.65 8.64 -9.05
CA GLU A 73 -5.48 8.45 -10.49
C GLU A 73 -4.04 8.01 -10.84
N GLU A 74 -3.02 8.57 -10.21
CA GLU A 74 -1.62 8.19 -10.39
C GLU A 74 -1.34 6.76 -9.92
N GLN A 75 -1.84 6.39 -8.73
CA GLN A 75 -1.68 5.04 -8.20
C GLN A 75 -2.41 4.00 -9.05
N LEU A 76 -3.64 4.29 -9.49
CA LEU A 76 -4.38 3.42 -10.41
C LEU A 76 -3.64 3.25 -11.73
N ARG A 77 -3.03 4.32 -12.27
CA ARG A 77 -2.18 4.25 -13.47
C ARG A 77 -0.94 3.39 -13.23
N ALA A 78 -0.28 3.49 -12.08
CA ALA A 78 0.87 2.66 -11.74
C ALA A 78 0.50 1.17 -11.65
N ILE A 79 -0.62 0.85 -11.00
CA ILE A 79 -1.15 -0.52 -10.90
C ILE A 79 -1.54 -1.05 -12.27
N HIS A 80 -2.25 -0.26 -13.08
CA HIS A 80 -2.60 -0.64 -14.45
C HIS A 80 -1.35 -0.91 -15.29
N ARG A 81 -0.35 -0.03 -15.20
CA ARG A 81 0.92 -0.20 -15.92
C ARG A 81 1.57 -1.53 -15.58
N VAL A 82 1.66 -1.90 -14.30
CA VAL A 82 2.27 -3.19 -13.88
C VAL A 82 1.40 -4.38 -14.30
N ARG A 83 0.08 -4.30 -14.13
CA ARG A 83 -0.84 -5.39 -14.48
C ARG A 83 -0.87 -5.70 -15.97
N PHE A 84 -0.75 -4.69 -16.82
CA PHE A 84 -0.80 -4.83 -18.27
C PHE A 84 0.59 -4.69 -18.93
N PHE A 85 1.66 -4.66 -18.13
CA PHE A 85 3.04 -4.66 -18.64
C PHE A 85 3.33 -6.00 -19.31
N GLY A 86 3.86 -6.00 -20.53
CA GLY A 86 4.33 -7.22 -21.17
C GLY A 86 3.25 -8.11 -21.80
N GLY A 87 2.26 -7.53 -22.48
CA GLY A 87 1.42 -8.30 -23.41
C GLY A 87 2.26 -9.13 -24.39
N ARG A 88 1.69 -10.22 -24.94
CA ARG A 88 2.37 -11.33 -25.65
C ARG A 88 3.52 -10.98 -26.62
N ASP A 89 3.62 -9.74 -27.10
CA ASP A 89 4.61 -9.25 -28.07
C ASP A 89 5.31 -7.93 -27.64
N LYS A 90 5.29 -7.55 -26.36
CA LYS A 90 5.92 -6.31 -25.86
C LYS A 90 6.95 -6.59 -24.77
N GLY A 91 8.21 -6.63 -25.19
CA GLY A 91 9.39 -6.79 -24.35
C GLY A 91 10.61 -6.93 -25.26
N ARG A 92 11.82 -6.71 -24.75
CA ARG A 92 13.04 -6.93 -25.55
C ARG A 92 13.13 -8.41 -25.91
N SER A 93 13.12 -8.75 -27.18
CA SER A 93 13.32 -10.12 -27.67
C SER A 93 14.79 -10.50 -27.49
N GLU A 94 15.14 -10.97 -26.31
CA GLU A 94 16.47 -11.52 -26.05
C GLU A 94 16.47 -12.96 -26.57
N PHE A 95 17.10 -13.14 -27.74
CA PHE A 95 17.97 -14.23 -28.20
C PHE A 95 17.84 -14.41 -29.72
N PRO A 96 18.88 -14.15 -30.53
CA PRO A 96 18.88 -14.53 -31.93
C PRO A 96 18.81 -16.07 -32.01
N ARG A 97 17.80 -16.60 -32.70
CA ARG A 97 17.71 -18.04 -32.98
C ARG A 97 18.92 -18.46 -33.81
N ALA A 98 19.61 -19.51 -33.37
CA ALA A 98 20.73 -20.08 -34.11
C ALA A 98 20.30 -20.40 -35.55
N ARG A 99 21.08 -19.89 -36.52
CA ARG A 99 20.87 -20.16 -37.95
C ARG A 99 21.37 -21.58 -38.23
N HIS A 100 20.54 -22.35 -38.93
CA HIS A 100 20.83 -23.71 -39.39
C HIS A 100 21.34 -23.69 -40.84
#